data_AF-A0A9P8MM26-F1
#
_entry.id   AF-A0A9P8MM26-F1
#
_cell.length_a   1.000
_cell.length_b   1.000
_cell.length_c   1.000
_cell.angle_alpha   90.00
_cell.angle_beta   90.00
_cell.angle_gamma   90.00
#
_symmetry.space_group_name_H-M   'P 1'
#
loop_
_entity.id
_entity.type
_entity.pdbx_description
1 polymer ?
#
loop_
_entity_poly.entity_id
_entity_poly.type
_entity_poly.pdbx_seq_one_letter_code
_entity_poly.pdbx_strand_id
1 'polypeptide(L)'
;MPTFSITRPANVDMDRTSPRTSYGGGEPGQSRRIDPRADRRAPRQLLNENKLSSAQLRQRLHVIERTSALARRELARAEAAQDRADRLALTRERAFFAAANNAAAIAAPASAINGRTLLHESEDTQHVNKVWARKESFRMKAYAEDAKMHDGVKYGRKSTGPFTGKFVSAGTIVHIDGEDYVEYRVLTKPF
;
A
#
# COMPACT_ATOMS: atom_id res chain seq x y z
N MET A 1 36.14 1.79 3.87
CA MET A 1 35.25 1.59 5.03
C MET A 1 35.05 2.93 5.73
N PRO A 2 33.90 3.62 5.55
CA PRO A 2 33.56 4.78 6.36
C PRO A 2 32.44 4.47 7.37
N THR A 3 32.69 4.80 8.63
CA THR A 3 31.82 4.69 9.80
C THR A 3 30.86 5.88 9.91
N PHE A 4 29.60 5.62 10.26
CA PHE A 4 28.57 6.62 10.55
C PHE A 4 28.61 7.02 12.04
N SER A 5 28.47 8.31 12.32
CA SER A 5 28.19 8.83 13.67
C SER A 5 26.87 9.59 13.64
N ILE A 6 25.83 9.03 14.27
CA ILE A 6 24.54 9.69 14.51
C ILE A 6 24.58 10.29 15.92
N THR A 7 24.41 11.60 16.02
CA THR A 7 24.22 12.32 17.29
C THR A 7 22.76 12.73 17.42
N ARG A 8 22.11 12.31 18.51
CA ARG A 8 20.76 12.70 18.92
C ARG A 8 20.87 13.70 20.08
N PRO A 9 20.05 14.76 20.09
CA PRO A 9 19.53 15.31 21.35
C PRO A 9 17.99 15.30 21.31
N ALA A 10 17.27 14.70 22.25
CA ALA A 10 17.10 15.00 23.67
C ALA A 10 15.71 15.65 23.85
N ASN A 11 14.83 14.91 24.54
CA ASN A 11 13.51 15.36 24.98
C ASN A 11 13.66 16.60 25.88
N VAL A 12 12.76 17.57 25.69
CA VAL A 12 12.43 18.54 26.73
C VAL A 12 10.90 18.59 26.81
N ASP A 13 10.39 17.91 27.84
CA ASP A 13 9.07 18.17 28.42
C ASP A 13 9.05 19.58 28.99
N MET A 14 8.04 20.37 28.67
CA MET A 14 7.67 21.55 29.44
C MET A 14 6.17 21.59 29.66
N ASP A 15 5.87 21.81 30.93
CA ASP A 15 4.64 21.58 31.67
C ASP A 15 3.59 22.69 31.45
N ARG A 16 2.33 22.32 31.71
CA ARG A 16 1.21 23.17 32.17
C ARG A 16 0.91 24.50 31.47
N THR A 17 -0.30 24.59 30.93
CA THR A 17 -1.30 25.57 31.43
C THR A 17 -2.72 25.14 31.08
N SER A 18 -3.57 25.04 32.09
CA SER A 18 -5.03 25.13 31.97
C SER A 18 -5.50 26.09 33.06
N PRO A 19 -6.46 26.96 32.76
CA PRO A 19 -7.49 27.25 33.75
C PRO A 19 -8.90 27.21 33.16
N ARG A 20 -9.69 26.31 33.75
CA ARG A 20 -11.07 26.48 34.24
C ARG A 20 -12.02 27.44 33.51
N THR A 21 -13.10 26.86 33.00
CA THR A 21 -14.46 27.42 33.17
C THR A 21 -15.38 26.32 33.66
N SER A 22 -15.93 26.50 34.86
CA SER A 22 -17.04 25.74 35.46
C SER A 22 -18.23 26.68 35.49
N TYR A 23 -19.44 26.22 35.12
CA TYR A 23 -20.72 26.65 35.73
C TYR A 23 -21.89 25.75 35.29
N GLY A 24 -22.67 25.29 36.29
CA GLY A 24 -24.07 24.81 36.21
C GLY A 24 -24.23 23.30 35.97
N GLY A 25 -24.85 22.48 36.83
CA GLY A 25 -25.72 22.70 37.99
C GLY A 25 -26.96 21.78 37.87
N GLY A 26 -27.26 20.97 38.89
CA GLY A 26 -28.60 20.37 39.09
C GLY A 26 -28.75 18.83 39.15
N GLU A 27 -28.14 18.20 40.16
CA GLU A 27 -28.71 17.23 41.14
C GLU A 27 -29.66 16.04 40.81
N PRO A 28 -29.78 15.05 41.74
CA PRO A 28 -29.97 13.63 41.45
C PRO A 28 -31.39 13.09 41.70
N GLY A 29 -31.85 12.20 40.83
CA GLY A 29 -33.08 11.43 41.03
C GLY A 29 -32.79 9.97 41.37
N GLN A 30 -32.71 9.67 42.67
CA GLN A 30 -32.76 8.30 43.17
C GLN A 30 -34.16 7.72 42.94
N SER A 31 -34.26 6.55 42.30
CA SER A 31 -35.45 5.71 42.41
C SER A 31 -35.03 4.27 42.66
N ARG A 32 -35.10 3.89 43.95
CA ARG A 32 -35.11 2.49 44.37
C ARG A 32 -36.43 1.87 43.92
N ARG A 33 -36.37 0.64 43.38
CA ARG A 33 -37.33 -0.44 43.74
C ARG A 33 -36.91 -1.79 43.13
N ILE A 34 -36.56 -2.69 44.05
CA ILE A 34 -36.94 -4.12 44.09
C ILE A 34 -36.13 -5.10 43.22
N ASP A 35 -35.26 -5.88 43.89
CA ASP A 35 -34.87 -7.22 43.46
C ASP A 35 -36.07 -8.18 43.53
N PRO A 36 -36.14 -9.16 42.61
CA PRO A 36 -36.23 -10.52 43.10
C PRO A 36 -35.15 -11.41 42.48
N ARG A 37 -34.35 -11.96 43.39
CA ARG A 37 -33.54 -13.16 43.30
C ARG A 37 -34.06 -14.19 42.28
N ALA A 38 -33.21 -14.51 41.30
CA ALA A 38 -33.26 -15.78 40.57
C ALA A 38 -31.95 -16.53 40.82
N ASP A 39 -31.99 -17.44 41.79
CA ASP A 39 -31.05 -18.55 41.91
C ASP A 39 -31.15 -19.41 40.64
N ARG A 40 -30.21 -19.25 39.70
CA ARG A 40 -29.90 -20.27 38.68
C ARG A 40 -28.40 -20.31 38.47
N ARG A 41 -27.82 -21.44 38.88
CA ARG A 41 -26.44 -21.89 38.62
C ARG A 41 -26.01 -21.50 37.20
N ALA A 42 -25.04 -20.59 37.09
CA ALA A 42 -24.24 -20.44 35.88
C ALA A 42 -23.24 -21.61 35.83
N PRO A 43 -23.21 -22.42 34.77
CA PRO A 43 -22.07 -23.29 34.54
C PRO A 43 -20.87 -22.39 34.24
N ARG A 44 -19.85 -22.50 35.08
CA ARG A 44 -18.54 -21.91 34.84
C ARG A 44 -18.00 -22.47 33.53
N GLN A 45 -17.34 -21.60 32.76
CA GLN A 45 -16.43 -21.89 31.64
C GLN A 45 -17.09 -22.22 30.30
N LEU A 46 -17.23 -21.22 29.41
CA LEU A 46 -17.14 -21.31 27.93
C LEU A 46 -17.43 -19.94 27.26
N LEU A 47 -16.86 -18.85 27.79
CA LEU A 47 -17.03 -17.51 27.20
C LEU A 47 -15.77 -16.65 27.36
N ASN A 48 -14.62 -17.10 26.88
CA ASN A 48 -13.45 -16.21 26.89
C ASN A 48 -12.44 -16.34 25.73
N GLU A 49 -12.62 -17.25 24.79
CA GLU A 49 -11.69 -17.37 23.66
C GLU A 49 -12.14 -16.53 22.45
N ASN A 50 -13.45 -16.42 22.21
CA ASN A 50 -14.00 -15.62 21.10
C ASN A 50 -13.80 -14.10 21.28
N LYS A 51 -13.67 -13.60 22.51
CA LYS A 51 -13.50 -12.15 22.75
C LYS A 51 -12.11 -11.67 22.36
N LEU A 52 -11.07 -12.48 22.61
CA LEU A 52 -9.68 -12.17 22.23
C LEU A 52 -9.51 -12.17 20.70
N SER A 53 -10.07 -13.18 20.02
CA SER A 53 -10.09 -13.25 18.55
C SER A 53 -10.89 -12.09 17.93
N SER A 54 -12.04 -11.73 18.51
CA SER A 54 -12.84 -10.60 18.02
C SER A 54 -12.16 -9.24 18.23
N ALA A 55 -11.42 -9.06 19.32
CA ALA A 55 -10.67 -7.83 19.60
C ALA A 55 -9.48 -7.69 18.65
N GLN A 56 -8.75 -8.78 18.39
CA GLN A 56 -7.66 -8.82 17.42
C GLN A 56 -8.17 -8.60 15.98
N LEU A 57 -9.30 -9.19 15.60
CA LEU A 57 -9.91 -8.97 14.27
C LEU A 57 -10.35 -7.52 14.09
N ARG A 58 -10.99 -6.91 15.10
CA ARG A 58 -11.38 -5.48 15.09
C ARG A 58 -10.16 -4.56 15.02
N GLN A 59 -9.10 -4.90 15.73
CA GLN A 59 -7.86 -4.14 15.70
C GLN A 59 -7.18 -4.23 14.31
N ARG A 60 -7.16 -5.40 13.67
CA ARG A 60 -6.66 -5.56 12.30
C ARG A 60 -7.50 -4.80 11.28
N LEU A 61 -8.83 -4.88 11.38
CA LEU A 61 -9.74 -4.12 10.51
C LEU A 61 -9.52 -2.62 10.65
N HIS A 62 -9.31 -2.13 11.88
CA HIS A 62 -9.04 -0.72 12.14
C HIS A 62 -7.66 -0.26 11.63
N VAL A 63 -6.64 -1.12 11.63
CA VAL A 63 -5.35 -0.82 10.97
C VAL A 63 -5.54 -0.75 9.45
N ILE A 64 -6.28 -1.70 8.87
CA ILE A 64 -6.58 -1.73 7.42
C ILE A 64 -7.38 -0.50 7.00
N GLU A 65 -8.35 -0.08 7.81
CA GLU A 65 -9.15 1.11 7.54
C GLU A 65 -8.30 2.38 7.59
N ARG A 66 -7.44 2.51 8.61
CA ARG A 66 -6.48 3.64 8.68
C ARG A 66 -5.50 3.66 7.51
N THR A 67 -4.95 2.52 7.12
CA THR A 67 -4.04 2.49 5.96
C THR A 67 -4.78 2.80 4.67
N SER A 68 -6.02 2.33 4.51
CA SER A 68 -6.86 2.67 3.36
C SER A 68 -7.21 4.15 3.30
N ALA A 69 -7.48 4.78 4.44
CA ALA A 69 -7.77 6.21 4.53
C ALA A 69 -6.52 7.06 4.22
N LEU A 70 -5.35 6.66 4.72
CA LEU A 70 -4.08 7.29 4.37
C LEU A 70 -3.76 7.15 2.88
N ALA A 71 -3.94 5.96 2.31
CA ALA A 71 -3.73 5.73 0.89
C ALA A 71 -4.65 6.63 0.04
N ARG A 72 -5.95 6.71 0.36
CA ARG A 72 -6.91 7.58 -0.33
C ARG A 72 -6.54 9.07 -0.22
N ARG A 73 -6.05 9.50 0.94
CA ARG A 73 -5.61 10.89 1.16
C ARG A 73 -4.38 11.23 0.33
N GLU A 74 -3.41 10.33 0.26
CA GLU A 74 -2.21 10.53 -0.57
C GLU A 74 -2.56 10.51 -2.06
N LEU A 75 -3.52 9.67 -2.48
CA LEU A 75 -4.04 9.66 -3.86
C LEU A 75 -4.68 11.00 -4.22
N ALA A 76 -5.59 11.50 -3.38
CA ALA A 76 -6.23 12.81 -3.59
C ALA A 76 -5.22 13.98 -3.59
N ARG A 77 -4.15 13.87 -2.78
CA ARG A 77 -3.08 14.86 -2.77
C ARG A 77 -2.27 14.83 -4.06
N ALA A 78 -1.91 13.66 -4.56
CA ALA A 78 -1.18 13.49 -5.81
C ALA A 78 -2.00 13.98 -7.00
N GLU A 79 -3.28 13.61 -7.06
CA GLU A 79 -4.21 14.06 -8.10
C GLU A 79 -4.36 15.59 -8.11
N ALA A 80 -4.54 16.22 -6.94
CA ALA A 80 -4.59 17.68 -6.84
C ALA A 80 -3.26 18.36 -7.21
N ALA A 81 -2.11 17.69 -7.06
CA ALA A 81 -0.83 18.22 -7.50
C ALA A 81 -0.70 18.12 -9.03
N GLN A 82 -1.19 17.04 -9.63
CA GLN A 82 -1.26 16.86 -11.08
C GLN A 82 -2.19 17.88 -11.74
N ASP A 83 -3.40 18.08 -11.21
CA ASP A 83 -4.34 19.11 -11.71
C ASP A 83 -3.73 20.52 -11.74
N ARG A 84 -2.90 20.86 -10.75
CA ARG A 84 -2.20 22.15 -10.71
C ARG A 84 -1.10 22.20 -11.77
N ALA A 85 -0.33 21.12 -11.93
CA ALA A 85 0.70 21.03 -12.96
C ALA A 85 0.09 21.14 -14.37
N ASP A 86 -1.04 20.47 -14.62
CA ASP A 86 -1.75 20.49 -15.90
C ASP A 86 -2.29 21.89 -16.22
N ARG A 87 -2.86 22.59 -15.23
CA ARG A 87 -3.29 23.99 -15.41
C ARG A 87 -2.11 24.92 -15.69
N LEU A 88 -0.96 24.69 -15.08
CA LEU A 88 0.27 25.46 -15.35
C LEU A 88 0.84 25.13 -16.74
N ALA A 89 0.78 23.87 -17.18
CA ALA A 89 1.16 23.46 -18.53
C ALA A 89 0.25 24.12 -19.58
N LEU A 90 -1.07 24.06 -19.41
CA LEU A 90 -2.04 24.68 -20.32
C LEU A 90 -1.92 26.21 -20.37
N THR A 91 -1.66 26.86 -19.23
CA THR A 91 -1.42 28.32 -19.20
C THR A 91 -0.09 28.69 -19.84
N ARG A 92 0.96 27.89 -19.63
CA ARG A 92 2.26 28.04 -20.30
C ARG A 92 2.14 27.85 -21.81
N GLU A 93 1.39 26.86 -22.27
CA GLU A 93 1.12 26.63 -23.70
C GLU A 93 0.33 27.80 -24.29
N ARG A 94 -0.76 28.24 -23.64
CA ARG A 94 -1.53 29.42 -24.10
C ARG A 94 -0.68 30.69 -24.14
N ALA A 95 0.18 30.91 -23.15
CA ALA A 95 1.11 32.03 -23.13
C ALA A 95 2.18 31.90 -24.23
N PHE A 96 2.66 30.68 -24.51
CA PHE A 96 3.59 30.41 -25.60
C PHE A 96 2.96 30.67 -26.97
N PHE A 97 1.72 30.22 -27.20
CA PHE A 97 0.98 30.50 -28.44
C PHE A 97 0.63 32.00 -28.59
N ALA A 98 0.26 32.69 -27.51
CA ALA A 98 0.02 34.14 -27.54
C ALA A 98 1.32 34.94 -27.78
N ALA A 99 2.43 34.53 -27.16
CA ALA A 99 3.75 35.12 -27.40
C ALA A 99 4.25 34.82 -28.82
N ALA A 100 3.98 33.64 -29.37
CA ALA A 100 4.30 33.31 -30.76
C ALA A 100 3.48 34.13 -31.76
N ASN A 101 2.19 34.38 -31.50
CA ASN A 101 1.36 35.27 -32.33
C ASN A 101 1.81 36.74 -32.22
N ASN A 102 2.17 37.21 -31.03
CA ASN A 102 2.72 38.56 -30.85
C ASN A 102 4.14 38.69 -31.43
N ALA A 103 4.97 37.65 -31.36
CA ALA A 103 6.30 37.61 -31.98
C ALA A 103 6.24 37.49 -33.50
N ALA A 104 5.24 36.80 -34.06
CA ALA A 104 4.95 36.79 -35.50
C ALA A 104 4.51 38.18 -35.99
N ALA A 105 3.89 38.99 -35.13
CA ALA A 105 3.57 40.39 -35.42
C ALA A 105 4.78 41.35 -35.27
N ILE A 106 5.90 40.93 -34.65
CA ILE A 106 7.08 41.77 -34.36
C ILE A 106 8.39 41.10 -34.87
N ALA A 107 8.30 40.16 -35.82
CA ALA A 107 9.41 39.26 -36.13
C ALA A 107 10.69 39.98 -36.62
N ALA A 108 11.67 40.08 -35.73
CA ALA A 108 13.11 39.98 -36.02
C ALA A 108 13.70 38.87 -35.14
N PRO A 109 14.70 38.09 -35.61
CA PRO A 109 14.97 36.75 -35.10
C PRO A 109 15.85 36.78 -33.85
N ALA A 110 15.28 36.43 -32.69
CA ALA A 110 16.05 36.19 -31.47
C ALA A 110 15.74 34.80 -30.89
N SER A 111 16.65 33.87 -31.20
CA SER A 111 17.11 32.77 -30.36
C SER A 111 16.07 31.89 -29.66
N ALA A 112 15.67 30.82 -30.35
CA ALA A 112 14.95 29.68 -29.81
C ALA A 112 15.87 28.76 -28.98
N ILE A 113 16.19 29.14 -27.75
CA ILE A 113 16.99 28.29 -26.82
C ILE A 113 16.09 27.55 -25.81
N ASN A 114 14.85 27.99 -25.63
CA ASN A 114 13.97 27.54 -24.54
C ASN A 114 13.03 26.36 -24.89
N GLY A 115 13.01 25.90 -26.14
CA GLY A 115 12.21 24.73 -26.57
C GLY A 115 12.89 23.38 -26.33
N ARG A 116 14.19 23.38 -26.00
CA ARG A 116 15.01 22.16 -25.90
C ARG A 116 14.78 21.37 -24.61
N THR A 117 14.35 22.01 -23.53
CA THR A 117 14.16 21.35 -22.22
C THR A 117 12.86 20.57 -22.12
N LEU A 118 11.77 21.03 -22.74
CA LEU A 118 10.46 20.35 -22.69
C LEU A 118 10.46 19.04 -23.51
N LEU A 119 11.16 19.04 -24.64
CA LEU A 119 11.36 17.85 -25.47
C LEU A 119 12.26 16.82 -24.78
N HIS A 120 13.27 17.29 -24.04
CA HIS A 120 14.19 16.42 -23.31
C HIS A 120 13.47 15.59 -22.24
N GLU A 121 12.56 16.20 -21.47
CA GLU A 121 11.76 15.49 -20.46
C GLU A 121 10.80 14.46 -21.08
N SER A 122 10.25 14.75 -22.26
CA SER A 122 9.44 13.79 -23.01
C SER A 122 10.24 12.59 -23.54
N GLU A 123 11.52 12.80 -23.89
CA GLU A 123 12.42 11.76 -24.35
C GLU A 123 12.92 10.89 -23.18
N ASP A 124 13.22 11.52 -22.04
CA ASP A 124 13.63 10.83 -20.82
C ASP A 124 12.51 9.94 -20.26
N THR A 125 11.27 10.44 -20.23
CA THR A 125 10.11 9.65 -19.80
C THR A 125 9.82 8.49 -20.75
N GLN A 126 9.96 8.69 -22.06
CA GLN A 126 9.85 7.61 -23.05
C GLN A 126 10.98 6.58 -22.90
N HIS A 127 12.20 7.02 -22.63
CA HIS A 127 13.34 6.13 -22.38
C HIS A 127 13.10 5.28 -21.13
N VAL A 128 12.66 5.89 -20.03
CA VAL A 128 12.32 5.18 -18.79
C VAL A 128 11.17 4.19 -19.02
N ASN A 129 10.10 4.59 -19.72
CA ASN A 129 9.00 3.69 -20.06
C ASN A 129 9.47 2.52 -20.94
N LYS A 130 10.37 2.76 -21.90
CA LYS A 130 10.99 1.73 -22.75
C LYS A 130 11.87 0.76 -21.94
N VAL A 131 12.66 1.26 -21.00
CA VAL A 131 13.47 0.43 -20.08
C VAL A 131 12.56 -0.39 -19.17
N TRP A 132 11.48 0.22 -18.66
CA TRP A 132 10.49 -0.46 -17.83
C TRP A 132 9.77 -1.56 -18.60
N ALA A 133 9.25 -1.25 -19.80
CA ALA A 133 8.62 -2.22 -20.68
C ALA A 133 9.58 -3.35 -21.10
N ARG A 134 10.86 -3.04 -21.33
CA ARG A 134 11.89 -4.06 -21.58
C ARG A 134 12.14 -4.94 -20.36
N LYS A 135 12.22 -4.35 -19.16
CA LYS A 135 12.40 -5.13 -17.93
C LYS A 135 11.18 -6.00 -17.65
N GLU A 136 9.98 -5.47 -17.85
CA GLU A 136 8.73 -6.18 -17.64
C GLU A 136 8.54 -7.29 -18.67
N SER A 137 8.90 -7.08 -19.94
CA SER A 137 8.87 -8.13 -20.95
C SER A 137 9.85 -9.27 -20.64
N PHE A 138 11.04 -8.97 -20.10
CA PHE A 138 11.96 -9.98 -19.59
C PHE A 138 11.39 -10.74 -18.39
N ARG A 139 10.72 -10.06 -17.45
CA ARG A 139 10.03 -10.70 -16.32
C ARG A 139 8.91 -11.61 -16.80
N MET A 140 8.06 -11.14 -17.70
CA MET A 140 6.93 -11.90 -18.25
C MET A 140 7.40 -13.11 -19.07
N LYS A 141 8.51 -12.98 -19.82
CA LYS A 141 9.12 -14.11 -20.53
C LYS A 141 9.65 -15.17 -19.56
N ALA A 142 10.32 -14.76 -18.49
CA ALA A 142 10.76 -15.69 -17.44
C ALA A 142 9.56 -16.40 -16.79
N TYR A 143 8.50 -15.67 -16.41
CA TYR A 143 7.30 -16.27 -15.84
C TYR A 143 6.53 -17.18 -16.80
N ALA A 144 6.57 -16.91 -18.12
CA ALA A 144 5.94 -17.74 -19.13
C ALA A 144 6.63 -19.11 -19.28
N GLU A 145 7.96 -19.17 -19.12
CA GLU A 145 8.71 -20.42 -19.11
C GLU A 145 8.73 -21.09 -17.74
N ASP A 146 8.57 -20.32 -16.66
CA ASP A 146 8.62 -20.80 -15.28
C ASP A 146 7.27 -21.28 -14.73
N ALA A 147 6.20 -21.35 -15.53
CA ALA A 147 4.93 -21.92 -15.11
C ALA A 147 4.24 -22.74 -16.21
N LYS A 148 3.72 -23.92 -15.84
CA LYS A 148 2.96 -24.80 -16.73
C LYS A 148 1.64 -25.19 -16.08
N MET A 149 0.56 -25.18 -16.86
CA MET A 149 -0.72 -25.73 -16.45
C MET A 149 -0.83 -27.18 -16.91
N HIS A 150 -1.21 -28.09 -16.01
CA HIS A 150 -1.56 -29.46 -16.35
C HIS A 150 -2.73 -29.92 -15.49
N ASP A 151 -3.78 -30.43 -16.14
CA ASP A 151 -5.01 -30.90 -15.46
C ASP A 151 -5.62 -29.83 -14.53
N GLY A 152 -5.65 -28.58 -15.00
CA GLY A 152 -6.12 -27.44 -14.20
C GLY A 152 -5.18 -26.99 -13.07
N VAL A 153 -4.08 -27.70 -12.80
CA VAL A 153 -3.11 -27.36 -11.75
C VAL A 153 -1.95 -26.55 -12.31
N LYS A 154 -1.57 -25.47 -11.61
CA LYS A 154 -0.39 -24.65 -11.92
C LYS A 154 0.86 -25.26 -11.30
N TYR A 155 1.84 -25.55 -12.14
CA TYR A 155 3.18 -26.00 -11.74
C TYR A 155 4.18 -24.88 -12.01
N GLY A 156 4.90 -24.46 -10.98
CA GLY A 156 5.96 -23.45 -11.11
C GLY A 156 7.34 -24.10 -11.11
N ARG A 157 8.25 -23.59 -11.93
CA ARG A 157 9.66 -23.99 -11.92
C ARG A 157 10.30 -23.48 -10.64
N LYS A 158 10.86 -24.38 -9.83
CA LYS A 158 11.57 -24.00 -8.60
C LYS A 158 13.01 -23.65 -8.96
N SER A 159 13.49 -22.48 -8.54
CA SER A 159 14.87 -22.03 -8.75
C SER A 159 15.82 -22.40 -7.60
N THR A 160 15.28 -22.82 -6.45
CA THR A 160 16.03 -23.14 -5.25
C THR A 160 15.45 -24.35 -4.51
N GLY A 161 16.25 -24.96 -3.65
CA GLY A 161 15.86 -26.08 -2.81
C GLY A 161 15.87 -27.45 -3.51
N PRO A 162 15.26 -28.49 -2.90
CA PRO A 162 15.35 -29.87 -3.37
C PRO A 162 14.69 -30.10 -4.74
N PHE A 163 13.76 -29.24 -5.14
CA PHE A 163 13.06 -29.34 -6.42
C PHE A 163 13.62 -28.40 -7.50
N THR A 164 14.84 -27.87 -7.31
CA THR A 164 15.45 -26.94 -8.27
C THR A 164 15.43 -27.48 -9.70
N GLY A 165 14.97 -26.65 -10.64
CA GLY A 165 14.84 -26.96 -12.06
C GLY A 165 13.58 -27.75 -12.44
N LYS A 166 12.82 -28.28 -11.47
CA LYS A 166 11.58 -29.03 -11.71
C LYS A 166 10.35 -28.13 -11.64
N PHE A 167 9.30 -28.54 -12.35
CA PHE A 167 7.97 -27.94 -12.26
C PHE A 167 7.20 -28.60 -11.11
N VAL A 168 6.85 -27.83 -10.08
CA VAL A 168 6.20 -28.34 -8.86
C VAL A 168 4.92 -27.55 -8.59
N SER A 169 3.87 -28.23 -8.15
CA SER A 169 2.65 -27.60 -7.68
C SER A 169 2.89 -26.78 -6.41
N ALA A 170 1.90 -25.98 -6.02
CA ALA A 170 1.85 -25.50 -4.65
C ALA A 170 1.79 -26.71 -3.68
N GLY A 171 2.40 -26.55 -2.50
CA GLY A 171 2.37 -27.58 -1.46
C GLY A 171 0.97 -27.70 -0.87
N THR A 172 0.53 -28.93 -0.58
CA THR A 172 -0.74 -29.20 0.10
C THR A 172 -0.44 -29.77 1.48
N ILE A 173 -1.15 -29.30 2.50
CA ILE A 173 -0.98 -29.82 3.86
C ILE A 173 -1.74 -31.15 3.97
N VAL A 174 -1.04 -32.18 4.44
CA VAL A 174 -1.59 -33.51 4.71
C VAL A 174 -1.23 -33.91 6.14
N HIS A 175 -2.15 -34.56 6.85
CA HIS A 175 -1.95 -34.97 8.23
C HIS A 175 -1.72 -36.48 8.27
N ILE A 176 -0.58 -36.91 8.79
CA ILE A 176 -0.19 -38.32 8.88
C ILE A 176 0.28 -38.57 10.31
N ASP A 177 -0.31 -39.55 10.99
CA ASP A 177 0.03 -39.96 12.36
C ASP A 177 0.05 -38.83 13.42
N GLY A 178 -0.77 -37.81 13.24
CA GLY A 178 -0.87 -36.66 14.15
C GLY A 178 0.12 -35.53 13.87
N GLU A 179 0.88 -35.61 12.77
CA GLU A 179 1.80 -34.57 12.32
C GLU A 179 1.39 -33.99 10.96
N ASP A 180 1.75 -32.72 10.73
CA ASP A 180 1.46 -31.98 9.50
C ASP A 180 2.64 -32.07 8.53
N TYR A 181 2.37 -32.60 7.34
CA TYR A 181 3.33 -32.70 6.26
C TYR A 181 2.91 -31.83 5.08
N VAL A 182 3.90 -31.47 4.24
CA VAL A 182 3.65 -30.77 2.98
C VAL A 182 3.89 -31.74 1.82
N GLU A 183 2.82 -32.07 1.11
CA GLU A 183 2.89 -32.84 -0.12
C GLU A 183 3.15 -31.93 -1.32
N TYR A 184 4.06 -32.34 -2.21
CA TYR A 184 4.37 -31.66 -3.46
C TYR A 184 4.13 -32.59 -4.66
N ARG A 185 3.43 -32.11 -5.70
CA ARG A 185 3.28 -32.81 -6.98
C ARG A 185 4.31 -32.28 -7.97
N VAL A 186 5.14 -33.16 -8.53
CA VAL A 186 6.16 -32.81 -9.53
C VAL A 186 5.68 -33.20 -10.92
N LEU A 187 5.70 -32.24 -11.85
CA LEU A 187 5.34 -32.49 -13.24
C LEU A 187 6.53 -33.02 -14.02
N THR A 188 6.42 -34.27 -14.47
CA THR A 188 7.41 -34.96 -15.31
C THR A 188 6.82 -35.26 -16.69
N LYS A 189 7.69 -35.44 -17.69
CA LYS A 189 7.27 -35.96 -19.00
C LYS A 189 7.39 -37.50 -18.96
N PRO A 190 6.45 -38.25 -19.57
CA PRO A 190 6.63 -39.68 -19.73
C PRO A 190 7.91 -39.95 -20.56
N PHE A 191 8.61 -41.02 -20.20
CA PHE A 191 9.83 -41.47 -20.86
C PHE A 191 9.52 -42.29 -22.10
#